data_AF-A0A972D824-F1
#
_entry.id   AF-A0A972D824-F1
#
_cell.length_a   1.000
_cell.length_b   1.000
_cell.length_c   1.000
_cell.angle_alpha   90.00
_cell.angle_beta   90.00
_cell.angle_gamma   90.00
#
_symmetry.space_group_name_H-M   'P 1'
#
loop_
_entity.id
_entity.type
_entity.pdbx_description
1 polymer ?
#
loop_
_entity_poly.entity_id
_entity_poly.type
_entity_poly.pdbx_seq_one_letter_code
_entity_poly.pdbx_strand_id
1 'polypeptide(L)'
;STSKTKKVAPKKKAPVIEDDDFDADDDLDFGDDDHDEAPSAPIREGELTPFMKSMRAAALEAIQALVAQELIEIDPKEHDALALEMANSAADARSAAQMLDCMTRALVESDLVDEVYASDDEIERCLKRLMGG
;
A
#
# COMPACT_ATOMS: atom_id res chain seq x y z
N SER A 1 -44.40 20.39 -37.22
CA SER A 1 -44.75 19.37 -36.21
C SER A 1 -45.05 20.01 -34.87
N THR A 2 -45.79 19.34 -34.00
CA THR A 2 -45.84 19.59 -32.54
C THR A 2 -44.45 19.33 -31.91
N SER A 3 -44.07 19.78 -30.70
CA SER A 3 -44.80 20.05 -29.44
C SER A 3 -44.19 21.28 -28.70
N LYS A 4 -44.85 22.03 -27.78
CA LYS A 4 -45.33 21.70 -26.41
C LYS A 4 -44.25 21.01 -25.54
N THR A 5 -43.95 21.32 -24.26
CA THR A 5 -44.26 22.40 -23.26
C THR A 5 -43.25 22.22 -22.09
N LYS A 6 -43.08 23.02 -21.00
CA LYS A 6 -43.67 24.23 -20.36
C LYS A 6 -42.56 24.88 -19.47
N LYS A 7 -42.69 26.14 -19.03
CA LYS A 7 -41.91 26.75 -17.90
C LYS A 7 -42.72 26.88 -16.59
N VAL A 8 -42.01 27.21 -15.49
CA VAL A 8 -42.47 27.78 -14.20
C VAL A 8 -43.03 26.82 -13.12
N ALA A 9 -42.51 27.01 -11.89
CA ALA A 9 -42.90 26.44 -10.58
C ALA A 9 -44.08 27.27 -9.96
N PRO A 10 -44.39 27.37 -8.63
CA PRO A 10 -43.78 26.76 -7.42
C PRO A 10 -44.73 26.28 -6.27
N LYS A 11 -44.11 25.80 -5.17
CA LYS A 11 -44.52 25.88 -3.73
C LYS A 11 -45.76 25.12 -3.19
N LYS A 12 -45.46 24.30 -2.17
CA LYS A 12 -46.20 24.01 -0.90
C LYS A 12 -47.59 23.33 -0.94
N LYS A 13 -47.64 22.09 -0.44
CA LYS A 13 -48.09 21.74 0.95
C LYS A 13 -47.73 20.27 1.26
N ALA A 14 -47.73 19.89 2.54
CA ALA A 14 -47.34 18.57 3.03
C ALA A 14 -48.57 17.70 3.37
N PRO A 15 -48.46 16.36 3.37
CA PRO A 15 -49.17 15.49 4.30
C PRO A 15 -48.46 15.45 5.66
N VAL A 16 -49.18 15.04 6.70
CA VAL A 16 -48.59 14.67 7.99
C VAL A 16 -47.84 13.34 7.82
N ILE A 17 -46.71 13.19 8.50
CA ILE A 17 -46.14 11.90 8.88
C ILE A 17 -46.43 11.79 10.38
N GLU A 18 -47.00 10.68 10.82
CA GLU A 18 -47.48 10.53 12.20
C GLU A 18 -46.30 10.17 13.11
N ASP A 19 -46.10 10.95 14.18
CA ASP A 19 -45.16 10.64 15.26
C ASP A 19 -45.79 9.57 16.18
N ASP A 20 -45.38 8.31 16.03
CA ASP A 20 -45.75 7.20 16.92
C ASP A 20 -44.52 6.25 17.03
N ASP A 21 -44.21 5.83 18.25
CA ASP A 21 -42.89 5.34 18.69
C ASP A 21 -42.31 4.12 17.92
N PHE A 22 -41.02 4.20 17.59
CA PHE A 22 -40.12 3.03 17.63
C PHE A 22 -38.70 3.45 18.03
N ASP A 23 -37.98 2.56 18.71
CA ASP A 23 -36.90 2.92 19.64
C ASP A 23 -35.65 3.54 18.99
N ALA A 24 -35.07 4.51 19.71
CA ALA A 24 -33.81 5.17 19.37
C ALA A 24 -32.64 4.53 20.12
N ASP A 25 -32.40 3.24 19.87
CA ASP A 25 -31.26 2.44 20.38
C ASP A 25 -30.59 1.65 19.22
N ASP A 26 -30.43 2.29 18.07
CA ASP A 26 -29.45 1.88 17.04
C ASP A 26 -28.22 2.79 17.17
N ASP A 27 -27.51 2.61 18.30
CA ASP A 27 -26.09 2.96 18.38
C ASP A 27 -25.39 2.12 17.32
N LEU A 28 -25.31 2.68 16.10
CA LEU A 28 -24.47 2.17 15.04
C LEU A 28 -23.02 2.36 15.49
N ASP A 29 -22.57 1.36 16.24
CA ASP A 29 -21.20 0.90 16.29
C ASP A 29 -20.76 0.65 14.84
N PHE A 30 -20.37 1.74 14.17
CA PHE A 30 -19.13 1.76 13.42
C PHE A 30 -18.02 1.42 14.41
N GLY A 31 -18.00 0.16 14.84
CA GLY A 31 -16.78 -0.48 15.27
C GLY A 31 -15.84 -0.24 14.12
N ASP A 32 -14.73 0.44 14.43
CA ASP A 32 -13.63 0.52 13.48
C ASP A 32 -13.41 -0.91 13.01
N ASP A 33 -13.40 -1.12 11.69
CA ASP A 33 -12.96 -2.38 11.08
C ASP A 33 -11.42 -2.40 11.20
N ASP A 34 -10.99 -2.32 12.46
CA ASP A 34 -9.63 -2.42 12.95
C ASP A 34 -9.25 -3.85 12.61
N HIS A 35 -8.72 -3.96 11.40
CA HIS A 35 -8.42 -5.20 10.71
C HIS A 35 -7.17 -5.76 11.42
N ASP A 36 -7.40 -6.27 12.64
CA ASP A 36 -6.47 -6.92 13.57
C ASP A 36 -6.08 -8.33 13.02
N GLU A 37 -5.86 -8.35 11.70
CA GLU A 37 -5.17 -9.34 10.90
C GLU A 37 -3.69 -9.25 11.31
N ALA A 38 -3.43 -9.75 12.52
CA ALA A 38 -2.16 -9.66 13.21
C ALA A 38 -1.01 -10.02 12.24
N PRO A 39 0.03 -9.17 12.16
CA PRO A 39 0.92 -9.12 11.01
C PRO A 39 1.49 -10.51 10.67
N SER A 40 1.28 -10.92 9.42
CA SER A 40 1.78 -12.17 8.84
C SER A 40 3.21 -12.44 9.31
N ALA A 41 3.42 -13.53 10.05
CA ALA A 41 4.74 -13.85 10.58
C ALA A 41 5.76 -13.93 9.41
N PRO A 42 6.93 -13.29 9.51
CA PRO A 42 7.80 -13.06 8.37
C PRO A 42 8.19 -14.36 7.68
N ILE A 43 7.90 -14.42 6.38
CA ILE A 43 7.97 -15.61 5.55
C ILE A 43 9.45 -15.98 5.35
N ARG A 44 9.78 -17.21 5.72
CA ARG A 44 11.16 -17.70 5.69
C ARG A 44 11.59 -18.00 4.25
N GLU A 45 12.88 -17.97 3.98
CA GLU A 45 13.41 -18.17 2.63
C GLU A 45 12.91 -19.46 1.94
N GLY A 46 12.80 -20.55 2.70
CA GLY A 46 12.25 -21.83 2.23
C GLY A 46 10.75 -21.80 1.89
N GLU A 47 10.00 -20.86 2.46
CA GLU A 47 8.55 -20.69 2.34
C GLU A 47 8.15 -19.68 1.24
N LEU A 48 9.10 -18.84 0.77
CA LEU A 48 8.86 -17.83 -0.28
C LEU A 48 8.17 -18.40 -1.52
N THR A 49 7.07 -17.78 -1.93
CA THR A 49 6.38 -18.13 -3.19
C THR A 49 7.27 -17.85 -4.41
N PRO A 50 7.01 -18.43 -5.61
CA PRO A 50 7.76 -18.11 -6.82
C PRO A 50 7.74 -16.61 -7.17
N PHE A 51 6.65 -15.92 -6.83
CA PHE A 51 6.53 -14.47 -6.98
C PHE A 51 7.46 -13.71 -6.02
N MET A 52 7.42 -14.04 -4.72
CA MET A 52 8.33 -13.44 -3.74
C MET A 52 9.81 -13.71 -4.03
N LYS A 53 10.14 -14.89 -4.58
CA LYS A 53 11.51 -15.19 -5.04
C LYS A 53 11.95 -14.28 -6.19
N SER A 54 11.03 -13.92 -7.10
CA SER A 54 11.29 -12.91 -8.14
C SER A 54 11.40 -11.49 -7.58
N MET A 55 10.58 -11.15 -6.57
CA MET A 55 10.62 -9.85 -5.89
C MET A 55 11.94 -9.66 -5.12
N ARG A 56 12.37 -10.66 -4.34
CA ARG A 56 13.67 -10.70 -3.63
C ARG A 56 14.85 -10.54 -4.58
N ALA A 57 14.80 -11.15 -5.77
CA ALA A 57 15.83 -10.96 -6.80
C ALA A 57 15.87 -9.52 -7.33
N ALA A 58 14.71 -8.94 -7.66
CA ALA A 58 14.63 -7.55 -8.11
C ALA A 58 15.01 -6.54 -7.01
N ALA A 59 14.70 -6.83 -5.76
CA ALA A 59 15.14 -6.05 -4.59
C ALA A 59 16.66 -6.08 -4.45
N LEU A 60 17.28 -7.26 -4.58
CA LEU A 60 18.73 -7.42 -4.52
C LEU A 60 19.44 -6.67 -5.67
N GLU A 61 18.89 -6.70 -6.89
CA GLU A 61 19.38 -5.87 -8.00
C GLU A 61 19.20 -4.36 -7.73
N ALA A 62 18.10 -3.96 -7.08
CA ALA A 62 17.83 -2.56 -6.73
C ALA A 62 18.81 -2.04 -5.67
N ILE A 63 19.06 -2.81 -4.60
CA ILE A 63 20.05 -2.51 -3.56
C ILE A 63 21.44 -2.36 -4.19
N GLN A 64 21.86 -3.32 -5.03
CA GLN A 64 23.14 -3.25 -5.74
C GLN A 64 23.23 -2.02 -6.66
N ALA A 65 22.15 -1.63 -7.33
CA ALA A 65 22.10 -0.44 -8.16
C ALA A 65 22.14 0.86 -7.34
N LEU A 66 21.52 0.91 -6.15
CA LEU A 66 21.58 2.08 -5.26
C LEU A 66 22.99 2.23 -4.65
N VAL A 67 23.57 1.15 -4.14
CA VAL A 67 24.97 1.13 -3.63
C VAL A 67 25.96 1.54 -4.73
N ALA A 68 25.81 1.02 -5.95
CA ALA A 68 26.67 1.37 -7.09
C ALA A 68 26.48 2.79 -7.63
N GLN A 69 25.49 3.54 -7.12
CA GLN A 69 25.28 4.96 -7.39
C GLN A 69 25.62 5.85 -6.17
N GLU A 70 26.21 5.28 -5.11
CA GLU A 70 26.52 5.96 -3.84
C GLU A 70 25.26 6.59 -3.19
N LEU A 71 24.10 5.94 -3.38
CA LEU A 71 22.79 6.41 -2.91
C LEU A 71 22.34 5.83 -1.55
N ILE A 72 22.94 4.72 -1.13
CA ILE A 72 22.81 4.11 0.21
C ILE A 72 24.15 3.49 0.61
N GLU A 73 24.44 3.45 1.91
CA GLU A 73 25.55 2.69 2.50
C GLU A 73 25.00 1.47 3.26
N ILE A 74 25.58 0.29 2.99
CA ILE A 74 25.21 -0.99 3.61
C ILE A 74 26.37 -2.00 3.40
N ASP A 75 26.60 -2.88 4.38
CA ASP A 75 27.58 -3.97 4.24
C ASP A 75 27.13 -4.99 3.17
N PRO A 76 27.99 -5.37 2.20
CA PRO A 76 27.70 -6.38 1.17
C PRO A 76 27.19 -7.73 1.68
N LYS A 77 27.41 -8.08 2.95
CA LYS A 77 26.85 -9.30 3.57
C LYS A 77 25.34 -9.20 3.87
N GLU A 78 24.83 -8.00 4.15
CA GLU A 78 23.44 -7.76 4.56
C GLU A 78 22.50 -7.49 3.37
N HIS A 79 23.03 -7.21 2.18
CA HIS A 79 22.25 -7.00 0.94
C HIS A 79 21.17 -8.08 0.71
N ASP A 80 21.50 -9.34 1.01
CA ASP A 80 20.63 -10.50 0.78
C ASP A 80 19.53 -10.64 1.87
N ALA A 81 19.82 -10.14 3.08
CA ALA A 81 18.87 -10.05 4.18
C ALA A 81 17.89 -8.87 3.98
N LEU A 82 18.39 -7.70 3.58
CA LEU A 82 17.55 -6.55 3.23
C LEU A 82 16.63 -6.86 2.02
N ALA A 83 17.14 -7.56 1.01
CA ALA A 83 16.33 -8.03 -0.11
C ALA A 83 15.21 -9.00 0.32
N LEU A 84 15.42 -9.78 1.38
CA LEU A 84 14.41 -10.67 1.98
C LEU A 84 13.42 -9.89 2.85
N GLU A 85 13.85 -8.84 3.54
CA GLU A 85 13.01 -7.94 4.34
C GLU A 85 12.05 -7.15 3.44
N MET A 86 12.55 -6.49 2.40
CA MET A 86 11.75 -5.79 1.39
C MET A 86 10.75 -6.73 0.68
N ALA A 87 11.16 -7.96 0.38
CA ALA A 87 10.28 -8.97 -0.21
C ALA A 87 9.21 -9.52 0.77
N ASN A 88 9.40 -9.32 2.07
CA ASN A 88 8.41 -9.64 3.10
C ASN A 88 7.44 -8.49 3.36
N SER A 89 7.91 -7.23 3.46
CA SER A 89 7.04 -6.07 3.69
C SER A 89 5.99 -5.90 2.59
N ALA A 90 6.31 -6.29 1.36
CA ALA A 90 5.41 -6.24 0.21
C ALA A 90 4.73 -7.58 -0.14
N ALA A 91 4.80 -8.59 0.72
CA ALA A 91 4.19 -9.91 0.48
C ALA A 91 2.66 -9.83 0.32
N ASP A 92 2.00 -9.08 1.19
CA ASP A 92 0.54 -8.91 1.26
C ASP A 92 0.04 -7.68 0.46
N ALA A 93 0.91 -7.07 -0.36
CA ALA A 93 0.58 -5.87 -1.12
C ALA A 93 -0.45 -6.12 -2.23
N ARG A 94 -1.58 -5.42 -2.16
CA ARG A 94 -2.75 -5.62 -3.04
C ARG A 94 -2.62 -4.90 -4.40
N SER A 95 -1.54 -4.15 -4.63
CA SER A 95 -1.24 -3.47 -5.89
C SER A 95 0.26 -3.24 -6.08
N ALA A 96 0.71 -3.06 -7.34
CA ALA A 96 2.12 -2.75 -7.63
C ALA A 96 2.59 -1.41 -7.04
N ALA A 97 1.70 -0.44 -6.84
CA ALA A 97 2.04 0.82 -6.18
C ALA A 97 2.26 0.63 -4.68
N GLN A 98 1.36 -0.09 -3.99
CA GLN A 98 1.52 -0.45 -2.58
C GLN A 98 2.77 -1.34 -2.36
N MET A 99 3.06 -2.22 -3.30
CA MET A 99 4.25 -3.09 -3.28
C MET A 99 5.54 -2.28 -3.34
N LEU A 100 5.60 -1.28 -4.24
CA LEU A 100 6.73 -0.35 -4.31
C LEU A 100 6.87 0.48 -3.02
N ASP A 101 5.76 1.03 -2.52
CA ASP A 101 5.71 1.79 -1.26
C ASP A 101 6.24 0.98 -0.07
N CYS A 102 5.74 -0.25 0.14
CA CYS A 102 6.18 -1.14 1.21
C CYS A 102 7.66 -1.57 1.06
N MET A 103 8.18 -1.73 -0.16
CA MET A 103 9.59 -2.03 -0.40
C MET A 103 10.49 -0.82 -0.15
N THR A 104 10.11 0.36 -0.64
CA THR A 104 10.83 1.62 -0.39
C THR A 104 10.88 1.90 1.10
N ARG A 105 9.75 1.83 1.81
CA ARG A 105 9.69 2.10 3.24
C ARG A 105 10.52 1.11 4.06
N ALA A 106 10.47 -0.19 3.73
CA ALA A 106 11.31 -1.19 4.38
C ALA A 106 12.82 -0.96 4.14
N LEU A 107 13.23 -0.42 2.99
CA LEU A 107 14.63 -0.03 2.75
C LEU A 107 15.04 1.19 3.58
N VAL A 108 14.15 2.16 3.77
CA VAL A 108 14.42 3.39 4.54
C VAL A 108 14.33 3.16 6.06
N GLU A 109 13.52 2.19 6.51
CA GLU A 109 13.30 1.87 7.93
C GLU A 109 14.20 0.74 8.49
N SER A 110 15.00 0.07 7.66
CA SER A 110 15.78 -1.12 8.09
C SER A 110 17.07 -0.77 8.83
N ASP A 111 17.26 -1.38 10.01
CA ASP A 111 18.51 -1.37 10.80
C ASP A 111 19.72 -1.99 10.05
N LEU A 112 19.53 -2.56 8.86
CA LEU A 112 20.60 -3.12 8.01
C LEU A 112 21.29 -2.08 7.13
N VAL A 113 20.72 -0.88 6.97
CA VAL A 113 21.28 0.20 6.14
C VAL A 113 21.99 1.22 7.04
N ASP A 114 23.26 1.52 6.74
CA ASP A 114 24.09 2.43 7.52
C ASP A 114 23.70 3.90 7.30
N GLU A 115 23.33 4.28 6.07
CA GLU A 115 22.89 5.64 5.70
C GLU A 115 22.09 5.65 4.37
N VAL A 116 21.13 6.58 4.23
CA VAL A 116 20.27 6.71 3.03
C VAL A 116 20.36 8.12 2.45
N TYR A 117 20.97 8.24 1.26
CA TYR A 117 21.13 9.51 0.54
C TYR A 117 20.09 9.74 -0.57
N ALA A 118 19.43 8.68 -1.06
CA ALA A 118 18.35 8.78 -2.03
C ALA A 118 17.04 9.28 -1.42
N SER A 119 16.21 9.91 -2.26
CA SER A 119 14.79 10.13 -1.96
C SER A 119 13.92 8.91 -2.27
N ASP A 120 12.76 8.80 -1.61
CA ASP A 120 11.76 7.75 -1.82
C ASP A 120 11.36 7.62 -3.32
N ASP A 121 11.25 8.76 -4.02
CA ASP A 121 11.00 8.88 -5.46
C ASP A 121 12.08 8.18 -6.32
N GLU A 122 13.33 8.19 -5.87
CA GLU A 122 14.47 7.56 -6.56
C GLU A 122 14.56 6.07 -6.25
N ILE A 123 14.25 5.67 -5.01
CA ILE A 123 14.17 4.28 -4.57
C ILE A 123 13.01 3.57 -5.30
N GLU A 124 11.79 4.14 -5.30
CA GLU A 124 10.66 3.63 -6.09
C GLU A 124 11.07 3.52 -7.57
N ARG A 125 11.65 4.58 -8.16
CA ARG A 125 12.02 4.58 -9.58
C ARG A 125 13.05 3.50 -9.92
N CYS A 126 13.94 3.17 -9.00
CA CYS A 126 14.90 2.08 -9.16
C CYS A 126 14.18 0.72 -9.15
N LEU A 127 13.40 0.46 -8.09
CA LEU A 127 12.61 -0.77 -7.91
C LEU A 127 11.64 -1.02 -9.08
N LYS A 128 10.91 0.01 -9.50
CA LYS A 128 9.92 -0.01 -10.59
C LYS A 128 10.54 -0.31 -11.95
N ARG A 129 11.78 0.10 -12.18
CA ARG A 129 12.53 -0.23 -13.40
C ARG A 129 12.88 -1.72 -13.47
N LEU A 130 13.19 -2.33 -12.32
CA LEU A 130 13.68 -3.71 -12.22
C LEU A 130 12.53 -4.73 -12.13
N MET A 131 11.42 -4.39 -11.47
CA MET A 131 10.22 -5.24 -11.41
C MET A 131 9.33 -5.20 -12.66
N GLY A 132 9.65 -4.33 -13.62
CA GLY A 132 8.95 -4.20 -14.90
C GLY A 132 7.91 -3.08 -14.92
N GLY A 133 8.16 -2.06 -15.75
CA GLY A 133 7.23 -0.96 -16.06
C GLY A 133 6.79 -0.94 -17.52
#